data_AF-A0A7C5VEY2-F1
#
_entry.id   AF-A0A7C5VEY2-F1
#
_cell.length_a   1.000
_cell.length_b   1.000
_cell.length_c   1.000
_cell.angle_alpha   90.00
_cell.angle_beta   90.00
_cell.angle_gamma   90.00
#
_symmetry.space_group_name_H-M   'P 1'
#
loop_
_entity.id
_entity.type
_entity.pdbx_description
1 polymer ?
#
loop_
_entity_poly.entity_id
_entity_poly.type
_entity_poly.pdbx_seq_one_letter_code
_entity_poly.pdbx_strand_id
1 'polypeptide(L)'
;FLTAIILIGFLSIFLYYNLDSFKIAVLILILLIIFLPLTFLYWIQLPKAIASRRRREIERDILFAGYHIFISLKGGVPLFDALSGVAKGNYGEVSKEFEKLVNKVAIGVPVDEAAEEVIEYSPSPTLKRILVQIINAIRSGTDVAESLSVVLNQLSKEQIIEIREYGQKLNPVVMFYLVLGVIVPCLGATVGLLILSFGKLTLSFQQLLIFIPVIAIIQIIFITYAEIMRPVYEV
;
A
#
# COMPACT_ATOMS: atom_id res chain seq x y z
N PHE A 1 -14.83 -5.56 10.94
CA PHE A 1 -16.13 -5.03 11.42
C PHE A 1 -16.96 -6.13 12.07
N LEU A 2 -17.38 -7.17 11.32
CA LEU A 2 -18.11 -8.32 11.89
C LEU A 2 -17.35 -8.99 13.06
N THR A 3 -16.05 -9.23 12.89
CA THR A 3 -15.21 -9.88 13.91
C THR A 3 -15.15 -9.10 15.21
N ALA A 4 -15.07 -7.77 15.16
CA ALA A 4 -14.99 -6.92 16.33
C ALA A 4 -16.35 -6.77 17.04
N ILE A 5 -17.46 -6.73 16.28
CA ILE A 5 -18.82 -6.72 16.84
C ILE A 5 -19.13 -8.05 17.55
N ILE A 6 -18.72 -9.17 16.93
CA ILE A 6 -18.86 -10.51 17.52
C ILE A 6 -18.04 -10.61 18.82
N LEU A 7 -16.81 -10.08 18.82
CA LEU A 7 -15.93 -10.13 19.99
C LEU A 7 -16.45 -9.27 21.16
N ILE A 8 -17.05 -8.11 20.87
CA ILE A 8 -17.69 -7.25 21.88
C ILE A 8 -18.98 -7.85 22.40
N GLY A 9 -19.78 -8.46 21.52
CA GLY A 9 -20.98 -9.20 21.93
C GLY A 9 -20.66 -10.41 22.79
N PHE A 10 -19.57 -11.12 22.48
CA PHE A 10 -19.10 -12.25 23.27
C PHE A 10 -18.55 -11.80 24.63
N LEU A 11 -17.80 -10.71 24.67
CA LEU A 11 -17.25 -10.13 25.90
C LEU A 11 -18.35 -9.59 26.84
N SER A 12 -19.39 -8.96 26.28
CA SER A 12 -20.52 -8.45 27.06
C SER A 12 -21.39 -9.55 27.65
N ILE A 13 -21.62 -10.63 26.90
CA ILE A 13 -22.33 -11.83 27.37
C ILE A 13 -21.52 -12.55 28.46
N PHE A 14 -20.21 -12.70 28.29
CA PHE A 14 -19.33 -13.35 29.27
C PHE A 14 -19.28 -12.60 30.62
N LEU A 15 -19.39 -11.26 30.59
CA LEU A 15 -19.34 -10.41 31.79
C LEU A 15 -20.70 -10.21 32.48
N TYR A 16 -21.82 -10.38 31.77
CA TYR A 16 -23.17 -10.37 32.34
C TYR A 16 -23.36 -11.44 33.44
N TYR A 17 -22.62 -12.56 33.34
CA TYR A 17 -22.68 -13.64 34.33
C TYR A 17 -21.87 -13.38 35.62
N ASN A 18 -21.04 -12.33 35.69
CA ASN A 18 -20.04 -12.19 36.78
C ASN A 18 -20.03 -10.84 37.53
N LEU A 19 -20.84 -9.82 37.16
CA LEU A 19 -20.72 -8.46 37.73
C LEU A 19 -22.06 -7.79 38.07
N ASP A 20 -22.05 -6.93 39.10
CA ASP A 20 -23.16 -6.04 39.47
C ASP A 20 -23.57 -5.14 38.29
N SER A 21 -24.89 -4.88 38.18
CA SER A 21 -25.52 -4.13 37.09
C SER A 21 -24.91 -2.73 36.82
N PHE A 22 -24.33 -2.09 37.84
CA PHE A 22 -23.66 -0.79 37.70
C PHE A 22 -22.31 -0.87 36.95
N LYS A 23 -21.50 -1.92 37.17
CA LYS A 23 -20.20 -2.09 36.50
C LYS A 23 -20.36 -2.40 35.02
N ILE A 24 -21.44 -3.10 34.65
CA ILE A 24 -21.79 -3.41 33.27
C ILE A 24 -22.12 -2.12 32.49
N ALA A 25 -22.89 -1.20 33.09
CA ALA A 25 -23.25 0.06 32.44
C ALA A 25 -22.03 0.95 32.14
N VAL A 26 -21.09 1.07 33.10
CA VAL A 26 -19.86 1.86 32.91
C VAL A 26 -18.97 1.26 31.81
N LEU A 27 -18.85 -0.07 31.75
CA LEU A 27 -18.04 -0.75 30.75
C LEU A 27 -18.62 -0.60 29.33
N ILE A 28 -19.95 -0.70 29.19
CA ILE A 28 -20.64 -0.48 27.90
C ILE A 28 -20.40 0.95 27.41
N LEU A 29 -20.43 1.93 28.30
CA LEU A 29 -20.17 3.34 27.96
C LEU A 29 -18.73 3.54 27.46
N ILE A 30 -17.75 2.92 28.12
CA ILE A 30 -16.33 2.96 27.73
C ILE A 30 -16.12 2.29 26.37
N LEU A 31 -16.71 1.11 26.16
CA LEU A 31 -16.67 0.40 24.88
C LEU A 31 -17.29 1.23 23.76
N LEU A 32 -18.44 1.86 24.01
CA LEU A 32 -19.11 2.71 23.03
C LEU A 32 -18.25 3.93 22.65
N ILE A 33 -17.66 4.59 23.64
CA ILE A 33 -16.77 5.75 23.45
C ILE A 33 -15.53 5.39 22.62
N ILE A 34 -14.98 4.19 22.78
CA ILE A 34 -13.80 3.75 22.03
C ILE A 34 -14.19 3.25 20.64
N PHE A 35 -15.31 2.54 20.52
CA PHE A 35 -15.66 1.82 19.29
C PHE A 35 -16.29 2.71 18.22
N LEU A 36 -17.09 3.69 18.63
CA LEU A 36 -17.74 4.63 17.72
C LEU A 36 -16.75 5.48 16.90
N PRO A 37 -15.67 6.07 17.48
CA PRO A 37 -14.66 6.76 16.68
C PRO A 37 -13.82 5.80 15.82
N LEU A 38 -13.53 4.58 16.29
CA LEU A 38 -12.78 3.60 15.49
C LEU A 38 -13.54 3.18 14.22
N THR A 39 -14.85 2.93 14.33
CA THR A 39 -15.69 2.55 13.19
C THR A 39 -15.84 3.69 12.20
N PHE A 40 -15.97 4.93 12.69
CA PHE A 40 -15.98 6.13 11.85
C PHE A 40 -14.66 6.32 11.10
N LEU A 41 -13.52 6.17 11.76
CA LEU A 41 -12.19 6.23 11.13
C LEU A 41 -11.99 5.13 10.08
N TYR A 42 -12.49 3.92 10.33
CA TYR A 42 -12.44 2.83 9.36
C TYR A 42 -13.26 3.15 8.11
N TRP A 43 -14.46 3.70 8.26
CA TRP A 43 -15.32 4.11 7.14
C TRP A 43 -14.69 5.20 6.28
N ILE A 44 -13.98 6.16 6.87
CA ILE A 44 -13.23 7.20 6.14
C ILE A 44 -12.04 6.59 5.36
N GLN A 45 -11.46 5.49 5.83
CA GLN A 45 -10.31 4.86 5.18
C GLN A 45 -10.69 3.93 4.02
N LEU A 46 -11.92 3.40 4.00
CA LEU A 46 -12.40 2.56 2.90
C LEU A 46 -12.33 3.22 1.50
N PRO A 47 -12.83 4.44 1.26
CA PRO A 47 -12.73 5.07 -0.05
C PRO A 47 -11.27 5.32 -0.44
N LYS A 48 -10.40 5.65 0.53
CA LYS A 48 -8.96 5.81 0.29
C LYS A 48 -8.31 4.49 -0.12
N ALA A 49 -8.71 3.37 0.48
CA ALA A 49 -8.20 2.05 0.12
C ALA A 49 -8.65 1.63 -1.29
N ILE A 50 -9.91 1.86 -1.65
CA ILE A 50 -10.44 1.56 -3.00
C ILE A 50 -9.74 2.44 -4.04
N ALA A 51 -9.62 3.74 -3.79
CA ALA A 51 -8.92 4.67 -4.68
C ALA A 51 -7.43 4.31 -4.80
N SER A 52 -6.79 3.86 -3.72
CA SER A 52 -5.39 3.40 -3.73
C SER A 52 -5.22 2.13 -4.56
N ARG A 53 -6.14 1.16 -4.45
CA ARG A 53 -6.13 -0.04 -5.28
C ARG A 53 -6.25 0.30 -6.76
N ARG A 54 -7.24 1.13 -7.12
CA ARG A 54 -7.45 1.60 -8.49
C ARG A 54 -6.24 2.36 -9.02
N ARG A 55 -5.66 3.24 -8.20
CA ARG A 55 -4.40 3.93 -8.52
C ARG A 55 -3.30 2.95 -8.85
N ARG A 56 -3.06 1.93 -8.02
CA ARG A 56 -2.02 0.92 -8.26
C ARG A 56 -2.24 0.17 -9.58
N GLU A 57 -3.48 -0.17 -9.90
CA GLU A 57 -3.83 -0.85 -11.15
C GLU A 57 -3.52 0.04 -12.37
N ILE A 58 -3.78 1.35 -12.29
CA ILE A 58 -3.41 2.32 -13.34
C ILE A 58 -1.88 2.48 -13.43
N GLU A 59 -1.22 2.74 -12.30
CA GLU A 59 0.24 2.98 -12.23
C GLU A 59 1.07 1.79 -12.77
N ARG A 60 0.56 0.57 -12.65
CA ARG A 60 1.25 -0.64 -13.15
C ARG A 60 1.41 -0.62 -14.67
N ASP A 61 0.35 -0.24 -15.38
CA ASP A 61 0.27 -0.43 -16.84
C ASP A 61 0.41 0.90 -17.61
N ILE A 62 0.35 2.06 -16.92
CA ILE A 62 0.31 3.39 -17.55
C ILE A 62 1.56 3.72 -18.37
N LEU A 63 2.75 3.31 -17.93
CA LEU A 63 3.98 3.57 -18.68
C LEU A 63 4.01 2.79 -20.00
N PHE A 64 3.53 1.54 -20.01
CA PHE A 64 3.41 0.76 -21.23
C PHE A 64 2.40 1.37 -22.20
N ALA A 65 1.24 1.81 -21.70
CA ALA A 65 0.26 2.54 -22.49
C ALA A 65 0.82 3.87 -23.04
N GLY A 66 1.57 4.60 -22.23
CA GLY A 66 2.26 5.83 -22.64
C GLY A 66 3.27 5.59 -23.77
N TYR A 67 4.10 4.55 -23.65
CA TYR A 67 5.03 4.16 -24.72
C TYR A 67 4.30 3.70 -25.99
N HIS A 68 3.16 3.02 -25.88
CA HIS A 68 2.34 2.70 -27.05
C HIS A 68 1.92 3.98 -27.79
N ILE A 69 1.37 4.98 -27.08
CA ILE A 69 1.00 6.27 -27.71
C ILE A 69 2.22 6.92 -28.37
N PHE A 70 3.34 6.99 -27.66
CA PHE A 70 4.58 7.57 -28.18
C PHE A 70 5.06 6.89 -29.46
N ILE A 71 5.12 5.55 -29.48
CA ILE A 71 5.58 4.77 -30.64
C ILE A 71 4.61 4.95 -31.81
N SER A 72 3.30 4.92 -31.56
CA SER A 72 2.28 5.17 -32.60
C SER A 72 2.44 6.55 -33.21
N LEU A 73 2.61 7.59 -32.39
CA LEU A 73 2.82 8.96 -32.85
C LEU A 73 4.12 9.10 -33.67
N LYS A 74 5.24 8.52 -33.21
CA LYS A 74 6.49 8.48 -33.99
C LYS A 74 6.35 7.70 -35.30
N GLY A 75 5.46 6.71 -35.34
CA GLY A 75 5.07 5.98 -36.55
C GLY A 75 4.16 6.76 -37.50
N GLY A 76 3.80 8.01 -37.17
CA GLY A 76 2.92 8.85 -37.99
C GLY A 76 1.43 8.58 -37.80
N VAL A 77 1.05 7.77 -36.81
CA VAL A 77 -0.36 7.53 -36.49
C VAL A 77 -0.96 8.80 -35.87
N PRO A 78 -2.16 9.24 -36.30
CA PRO A 78 -2.83 10.37 -35.69
C PRO A 78 -3.05 10.19 -34.18
N LEU A 79 -2.99 11.28 -33.41
CA LEU A 79 -3.13 11.22 -31.95
C LEU A 79 -4.41 10.53 -31.49
N PHE A 80 -5.53 10.83 -32.13
CA PHE A 80 -6.81 10.19 -31.80
C PHE A 80 -6.75 8.67 -31.96
N ASP A 81 -6.15 8.18 -33.04
CA ASP A 81 -6.03 6.73 -33.30
C ASP A 81 -5.05 6.08 -32.32
N ALA A 82 -3.98 6.77 -31.94
CA ALA A 82 -3.05 6.30 -30.90
C ALA A 82 -3.75 6.18 -29.53
N LEU A 83 -4.57 7.17 -29.14
CA LEU A 83 -5.38 7.14 -27.92
C LEU A 83 -6.43 6.03 -27.97
N SER A 84 -7.08 5.86 -29.13
CA SER A 84 -8.05 4.78 -29.40
C SER A 84 -7.40 3.39 -29.32
N GLY A 85 -6.16 3.25 -29.78
CA GLY A 85 -5.36 2.04 -29.66
C GLY A 85 -5.11 1.63 -28.21
N VAL A 86 -4.85 2.59 -27.31
CA VAL A 86 -4.74 2.33 -25.87
C VAL A 86 -6.09 2.03 -25.22
N ALA A 87 -7.14 2.77 -25.59
CA ALA A 87 -8.49 2.55 -25.09
C ALA A 87 -9.01 1.15 -25.39
N LYS A 88 -8.76 0.62 -26.59
CA LYS A 88 -9.12 -0.74 -27.00
C LYS A 88 -8.05 -1.78 -26.65
N GLY A 89 -6.89 -1.33 -26.17
CA GLY A 89 -5.79 -2.19 -25.74
C GLY A 89 -6.13 -2.95 -24.46
N ASN A 90 -5.26 -3.89 -24.09
CA ASN A 90 -5.43 -4.70 -22.87
C ASN A 90 -4.55 -4.16 -21.72
N TYR A 91 -4.70 -2.88 -21.37
CA TYR A 91 -3.96 -2.21 -20.28
C TYR A 91 -4.79 -2.07 -19.00
N GLY A 92 -5.78 -2.94 -18.80
CA GLY A 92 -6.60 -2.99 -17.59
C GLY A 92 -7.34 -1.67 -17.32
N GLU A 93 -7.10 -1.08 -16.14
CA GLU A 93 -7.78 0.14 -15.70
C GLU A 93 -7.35 1.38 -16.49
N VAL A 94 -6.14 1.37 -17.09
CA VAL A 94 -5.67 2.44 -17.97
C VAL A 94 -6.57 2.54 -19.20
N SER A 95 -6.85 1.40 -19.86
CA SER A 95 -7.71 1.36 -21.05
C SER A 95 -9.09 1.94 -20.78
N LYS A 96 -9.67 1.72 -19.60
CA LYS A 96 -10.97 2.33 -19.21
C LYS A 96 -10.91 3.85 -19.08
N GLU A 97 -9.81 4.41 -18.58
CA GLU A 97 -9.64 5.87 -18.50
C GLU A 97 -9.47 6.48 -19.89
N PHE A 98 -8.71 5.84 -20.77
CA PHE A 98 -8.57 6.28 -22.17
C PHE A 98 -9.85 6.06 -22.98
N GLU A 99 -10.65 5.04 -22.69
CA GLU A 99 -11.96 4.82 -23.31
C GLU A 99 -12.92 5.99 -23.02
N LYS A 100 -12.95 6.49 -21.78
CA LYS A 100 -13.74 7.70 -21.44
C LYS A 100 -13.30 8.91 -22.25
N LEU A 101 -11.99 9.10 -22.39
CA LEU A 101 -11.41 10.19 -23.19
C LEU A 101 -11.83 10.05 -24.66
N VAL A 102 -11.58 8.89 -25.27
CA VAL A 102 -11.85 8.64 -26.69
C VAL A 102 -13.34 8.75 -27.01
N ASN A 103 -14.22 8.27 -26.12
CA ASN A 103 -15.66 8.39 -26.31
C ASN A 103 -16.13 9.85 -26.33
N LYS A 104 -15.57 10.72 -25.49
CA LYS A 104 -15.86 12.17 -25.51
C LYS A 104 -15.36 12.84 -26.77
N VAL A 105 -14.15 12.49 -27.20
CA VAL A 105 -13.59 13.03 -28.44
C VAL A 105 -14.40 12.57 -29.66
N ALA A 106 -14.88 11.32 -29.65
CA ALA A 106 -15.71 10.77 -30.72
C ALA A 106 -17.05 11.50 -30.90
N ILE A 107 -17.60 12.09 -29.83
CA ILE A 107 -18.83 12.91 -29.88
C ILE A 107 -18.56 14.41 -30.14
N GLY A 108 -17.31 14.78 -30.45
CA GLY A 108 -16.93 16.13 -30.88
C GLY A 108 -16.32 17.02 -29.81
N VAL A 109 -16.02 16.51 -28.61
CA VAL A 109 -15.30 17.27 -27.57
C VAL A 109 -13.81 17.39 -27.97
N PRO A 110 -13.18 18.57 -27.85
CA PRO A 110 -11.74 18.71 -28.06
C PRO A 110 -10.91 17.76 -27.19
N VAL A 111 -9.80 17.25 -27.72
CA VAL A 111 -8.94 16.29 -27.01
C VAL A 111 -8.40 16.86 -25.70
N ASP A 112 -8.07 18.15 -25.67
CA ASP A 112 -7.54 18.80 -24.49
C ASP A 112 -8.59 18.97 -23.38
N GLU A 113 -9.82 19.35 -23.73
CA GLU A 113 -10.95 19.41 -22.78
C GLU A 113 -11.31 18.02 -22.24
N ALA A 114 -11.40 17.01 -23.12
CA ALA A 114 -11.72 15.64 -22.71
C ALA A 114 -10.63 15.05 -21.79
N ALA A 115 -9.35 15.38 -22.04
CA ALA A 115 -8.24 14.96 -21.21
C ALA A 115 -8.22 15.67 -19.84
N GLU A 116 -8.59 16.96 -19.77
CA GLU A 116 -8.69 17.69 -18.49
C GLU A 116 -9.71 17.06 -17.55
N GLU A 117 -10.85 16.61 -18.06
CA GLU A 117 -11.86 15.93 -17.23
C GLU A 117 -11.33 14.59 -16.69
N VAL A 118 -10.61 13.80 -17.50
CA VAL A 118 -9.97 12.57 -17.02
C VAL A 118 -8.89 12.88 -15.96
N ILE A 119 -8.14 13.97 -16.12
CA ILE A 119 -7.15 14.43 -15.13
C ILE A 119 -7.82 14.76 -13.80
N GLU A 120 -8.99 15.41 -13.80
CA GLU A 120 -9.69 15.82 -12.59
C GLU A 120 -10.07 14.61 -11.71
N TYR A 121 -10.68 13.59 -12.32
CA TYR A 121 -11.21 12.42 -11.60
C TYR A 121 -10.24 11.25 -11.45
N SER A 122 -9.11 11.24 -12.16
CA SER A 122 -8.14 10.15 -12.07
C SER A 122 -7.39 10.15 -10.72
N PRO A 123 -7.21 8.98 -10.07
CA PRO A 123 -6.42 8.88 -8.85
C PRO A 123 -4.91 8.72 -9.10
N SER A 124 -4.47 8.54 -10.35
CA SER A 124 -3.05 8.30 -10.71
C SER A 124 -2.31 9.60 -11.09
N PRO A 125 -1.27 10.00 -10.34
CA PRO A 125 -0.43 11.14 -10.71
C PRO A 125 0.31 10.96 -12.03
N THR A 126 0.75 9.74 -12.35
CA THR A 126 1.50 9.45 -13.59
C THR A 126 0.62 9.65 -14.82
N LEU A 127 -0.61 9.13 -14.79
CA LEU A 127 -1.60 9.37 -15.86
C LEU A 127 -1.87 10.86 -16.03
N LYS A 128 -2.03 11.62 -14.93
CA LYS A 128 -2.23 13.07 -15.00
C LYS A 128 -1.06 13.77 -15.69
N ARG A 129 0.18 13.44 -15.33
CA ARG A 129 1.39 14.03 -15.95
C ARG A 129 1.46 13.75 -17.44
N ILE A 130 1.14 12.53 -17.87
CA ILE A 130 1.10 12.15 -19.29
C ILE A 130 0.04 12.97 -20.04
N LEU A 131 -1.19 13.01 -19.55
CA LEU A 131 -2.29 13.74 -20.19
C LEU A 131 -2.03 15.25 -20.23
N VAL A 132 -1.50 15.83 -19.14
CA VAL A 132 -1.08 17.25 -19.10
C VAL A 132 -0.04 17.53 -20.18
N GLN A 133 0.93 16.63 -20.37
CA GLN A 133 1.95 16.83 -21.39
C GLN A 133 1.40 16.77 -22.81
N ILE A 134 0.42 15.88 -23.05
CA ILE A 134 -0.32 15.82 -24.32
C ILE A 134 -1.11 17.12 -24.55
N ILE A 135 -1.85 17.60 -23.54
CA ILE A 135 -2.60 18.87 -23.61
C ILE A 135 -1.66 20.04 -23.91
N ASN A 136 -0.54 20.14 -23.20
CA ASN A 136 0.43 21.21 -23.39
C ASN A 136 1.00 21.21 -24.81
N ALA A 137 1.29 20.02 -25.37
CA ALA A 137 1.77 19.91 -26.73
C ALA A 137 0.71 20.36 -27.75
N ILE A 138 -0.54 19.95 -27.57
CA ILE A 138 -1.67 20.36 -28.43
C ILE A 138 -1.85 21.88 -28.41
N ARG A 139 -1.91 22.49 -27.20
CA ARG A 139 -2.14 23.93 -27.03
C ARG A 139 -0.99 24.79 -27.53
N SER A 140 0.24 24.31 -27.39
CA SER A 140 1.44 25.01 -27.88
C SER A 140 1.74 24.75 -29.36
N GLY A 141 1.05 23.79 -29.99
CA GLY A 141 1.33 23.36 -31.36
C GLY A 141 2.69 22.67 -31.53
N THR A 142 3.28 22.17 -30.44
CA THR A 142 4.55 21.44 -30.46
C THR A 142 4.34 19.96 -30.79
N ASP A 143 5.41 19.26 -31.17
CA ASP A 143 5.35 17.83 -31.44
C ASP A 143 4.97 17.05 -30.16
N VAL A 144 3.76 16.48 -30.17
CA VAL A 144 3.21 15.67 -29.07
C VAL A 144 4.09 14.46 -28.77
N ALA A 145 4.68 13.82 -29.79
CA ALA A 145 5.52 12.65 -29.61
C ALA A 145 6.81 13.02 -28.86
N GLU A 146 7.44 14.12 -29.25
CA GLU A 146 8.67 14.59 -28.62
C GLU A 146 8.42 15.02 -27.17
N SER A 147 7.37 15.81 -26.96
CA SER A 147 6.91 16.26 -25.66
C SER A 147 6.59 15.09 -24.71
N LEU A 148 5.89 14.08 -25.21
CA LEU A 148 5.55 12.86 -24.48
C LEU A 148 6.80 12.02 -24.16
N SER A 149 7.78 11.96 -25.07
CA SER A 149 9.01 11.19 -24.85
C SER A 149 9.81 11.69 -23.65
N VAL A 150 9.85 13.00 -23.45
CA VAL A 150 10.55 13.64 -22.33
C VAL A 150 9.90 13.24 -21.01
N VAL A 151 8.57 13.31 -20.91
CA VAL A 151 7.86 12.95 -19.68
C VAL A 151 7.94 11.44 -19.41
N LEU A 152 7.84 10.59 -20.44
CA LEU A 152 7.96 9.13 -20.27
C LEU A 152 9.35 8.72 -19.79
N ASN A 153 10.41 9.31 -20.35
CA ASN A 153 11.78 9.04 -19.91
C ASN A 153 12.01 9.50 -18.47
N GLN A 154 11.42 10.63 -18.07
CA GLN A 154 11.49 11.10 -16.69
C GLN A 154 10.75 10.16 -15.74
N LEU A 155 9.52 9.75 -16.07
CA LEU A 155 8.71 8.85 -15.25
C LEU A 155 9.34 7.45 -15.13
N SER A 156 9.93 6.94 -16.21
CA SER A 156 10.68 5.67 -16.21
C SER A 156 11.90 5.74 -15.29
N LYS A 157 12.66 6.85 -15.32
CA LYS A 157 13.77 7.07 -14.38
C LYS A 157 13.29 7.16 -12.93
N GLU A 158 12.19 7.87 -12.67
CA GLU A 158 11.56 7.94 -11.35
C GLU A 158 11.19 6.54 -10.85
N GLN A 159 10.56 5.71 -11.68
CA GLN A 159 10.22 4.33 -11.31
C GLN A 159 11.46 3.48 -10.96
N ILE A 160 12.55 3.61 -11.72
CA ILE A 160 13.81 2.91 -11.43
C ILE A 160 14.41 3.39 -10.10
N ILE A 161 14.33 4.68 -9.81
CA ILE A 161 14.79 5.26 -8.53
C ILE A 161 13.94 4.73 -7.39
N GLU A 162 12.62 4.71 -7.52
CA GLU A 162 11.71 4.16 -6.49
C GLU A 162 12.00 2.69 -6.19
N ILE A 163 12.25 1.87 -7.22
CA ILE A 163 12.63 0.46 -7.07
C ILE A 163 13.96 0.34 -6.32
N ARG A 164 14.95 1.18 -6.67
CA ARG A 164 16.25 1.19 -5.99
C ARG A 164 16.14 1.62 -4.54
N GLU A 165 15.40 2.69 -4.26
CA GLU A 165 15.14 3.16 -2.90
C GLU A 165 14.41 2.10 -2.07
N TYR A 166 13.46 1.38 -2.66
CA TYR A 166 12.80 0.26 -1.99
C TYR A 166 13.81 -0.84 -1.61
N GLY A 167 14.67 -1.24 -2.54
CA GLY A 167 15.75 -2.20 -2.26
C GLY A 167 16.71 -1.71 -1.16
N GLN A 168 17.03 -0.42 -1.14
CA GLN A 168 17.87 0.19 -0.11
C GLN A 168 17.18 0.23 1.26
N LYS A 169 15.87 0.50 1.33
CA LYS A 169 15.08 0.48 2.57
C LYS A 169 14.99 -0.93 3.18
N LEU A 170 15.07 -1.98 2.37
CA LEU A 170 15.04 -3.36 2.86
C LEU A 170 16.27 -3.71 3.71
N ASN A 171 17.44 -3.16 3.37
CA ASN A 171 18.70 -3.54 4.02
C ASN A 171 18.77 -3.14 5.52
N PRO A 172 18.44 -1.90 5.94
CA PRO A 172 18.35 -1.55 7.37
C PRO A 172 17.30 -2.34 8.14
N VAL A 173 16.17 -2.69 7.52
CA VAL A 173 15.11 -3.49 8.16
C VAL A 173 15.61 -4.89 8.47
N VAL A 174 16.33 -5.52 7.53
CA VAL A 174 16.97 -6.82 7.74
C VAL A 174 18.04 -6.75 8.84
N MET A 175 18.81 -5.66 8.88
CA MET A 175 19.81 -5.45 9.95
C MET A 175 19.15 -5.32 11.33
N PHE A 176 18.06 -4.54 11.42
CA PHE A 176 17.29 -4.41 12.66
C PHE A 176 16.70 -5.75 13.11
N TYR A 177 16.23 -6.57 12.17
CA TYR A 177 15.80 -7.94 12.42
C TYR A 177 16.92 -8.81 13.00
N LEU A 178 18.13 -8.78 12.41
CA LEU A 178 19.27 -9.56 12.91
C LEU A 178 19.68 -9.13 14.32
N VAL A 179 19.71 -7.82 14.60
CA VAL A 179 20.09 -7.29 15.92
C VAL A 179 19.08 -7.67 16.98
N LEU A 180 17.80 -7.38 16.78
CA LEU A 180 16.78 -7.60 17.82
C LEU A 180 16.29 -9.07 17.90
N GLY A 181 16.27 -9.78 16.78
CA GLY A 181 15.76 -11.15 16.72
C GLY A 181 16.78 -12.22 17.05
N VAL A 182 18.06 -11.97 16.73
CA VAL A 182 19.13 -12.97 16.91
C VAL A 182 20.17 -12.49 17.92
N ILE A 183 20.77 -11.32 17.71
CA ILE A 183 21.92 -10.88 18.53
C ILE A 183 21.52 -10.57 19.97
N VAL A 184 20.46 -9.77 20.18
CA VAL A 184 20.01 -9.37 21.52
C VAL A 184 19.56 -10.58 22.35
N PRO A 185 18.75 -11.53 21.84
CA PRO A 185 18.39 -12.73 22.60
C PRO A 185 19.59 -13.64 22.89
N CYS A 186 20.50 -13.83 21.93
CA CYS A 186 21.69 -14.66 22.14
C CYS A 186 22.65 -14.06 23.17
N LEU A 187 22.93 -12.76 23.08
CA LEU A 187 23.74 -12.05 24.08
C LEU A 187 23.04 -12.00 25.43
N GLY A 188 21.74 -11.70 25.45
CA GLY A 188 20.94 -11.67 26.66
C GLY A 188 20.90 -13.01 27.39
N ALA A 189 20.75 -14.11 26.65
CA ALA A 189 20.82 -15.46 27.20
C ALA A 189 22.22 -15.77 27.75
N THR A 190 23.29 -15.40 27.03
CA THR A 190 24.68 -15.65 27.45
C THR A 190 25.03 -14.86 28.71
N VAL A 191 24.73 -13.56 28.73
CA VAL A 191 24.96 -12.69 29.90
C VAL A 191 24.10 -13.13 31.08
N GLY A 192 22.84 -13.50 30.83
CA GLY A 192 21.95 -14.05 31.86
C GLY A 192 22.52 -15.32 32.50
N LEU A 193 23.05 -16.25 31.69
CA LEU A 193 23.74 -17.46 32.15
C LEU A 193 24.97 -17.13 33.02
N LEU A 194 25.78 -16.16 32.61
CA LEU A 194 26.94 -15.74 33.39
C LEU A 194 26.55 -15.15 34.74
N ILE A 195 25.52 -14.30 34.79
CA ILE A 195 25.01 -13.70 36.04
C ILE A 195 24.50 -14.80 36.98
N LEU A 196 23.76 -15.78 36.46
CA LEU A 196 23.28 -16.90 37.26
C LEU A 196 24.42 -17.74 37.83
N SER A 197 25.47 -17.98 37.03
CA SER A 197 26.66 -18.73 37.43
C SER A 197 27.45 -18.02 38.55
N PHE A 198 27.71 -16.72 38.40
CA PHE A 198 28.48 -15.95 39.39
C PHE A 198 27.67 -15.52 40.61
N GLY A 199 26.37 -15.24 40.44
CA GLY A 199 25.49 -14.75 41.49
C GLY A 199 25.07 -15.81 42.51
N LYS A 200 25.43 -17.09 42.32
CA LYS A 200 24.97 -18.24 43.14
C LYS A 200 23.45 -18.26 43.32
N LEU A 201 22.71 -17.73 42.35
CA LEU A 201 21.25 -17.79 42.35
C LEU A 201 20.86 -19.20 41.93
N THR A 202 20.37 -19.98 42.89
CA THR A 202 19.80 -21.30 42.62
C THR A 202 18.40 -21.13 42.08
N LEU A 203 18.25 -21.19 40.76
CA LEU A 203 16.93 -21.25 40.15
C LEU A 203 16.31 -22.61 40.44
N SER A 204 15.12 -22.61 41.04
CA SER A 204 14.33 -23.83 41.15
C SER A 204 13.90 -24.30 39.75
N PHE A 205 13.79 -25.61 39.55
CA PHE A 205 13.34 -26.20 38.28
C PHE A 205 12.01 -25.60 37.78
N GLN A 206 11.11 -25.24 38.72
CA GLN A 206 9.85 -24.57 38.41
C GLN A 206 10.03 -23.15 37.84
N GLN A 207 11.04 -22.40 38.29
CA GLN A 207 11.31 -21.04 37.79
C GLN A 207 11.90 -21.08 36.37
N LEU A 208 12.73 -22.09 36.07
CA LEU A 208 13.32 -22.28 34.75
C LEU A 208 12.26 -22.66 33.70
N LEU A 209 11.26 -23.45 34.10
CA LEU A 209 10.17 -23.89 33.23
C LEU A 209 9.26 -22.73 32.79
N ILE A 210 9.19 -21.65 33.56
CA ILE A 210 8.43 -20.42 33.23
C ILE A 210 9.13 -19.57 32.16
N PHE A 211 10.47 -19.61 32.08
CA PHE A 211 11.21 -18.84 31.06
C PHE A 211 11.05 -19.41 29.65
N ILE A 212 10.89 -20.73 29.50
CA ILE A 212 10.75 -21.41 28.21
C ILE A 212 9.57 -20.86 27.38
N PRO A 213 8.32 -20.79 27.88
CA PRO A 213 7.21 -20.26 27.11
C PRO A 213 7.34 -18.75 26.84
N VAL A 214 7.94 -17.98 27.74
CA VAL A 214 8.17 -16.53 27.55
C VAL A 214 9.14 -16.30 26.39
N ILE A 215 10.25 -17.04 26.36
CA ILE A 215 11.23 -16.98 25.26
C ILE A 215 10.59 -17.45 23.95
N ALA A 216 9.81 -18.53 23.98
CA ALA A 216 9.12 -19.06 22.80
C ALA A 216 8.10 -18.06 22.22
N ILE A 217 7.32 -17.38 23.07
CA ILE A 217 6.36 -16.36 22.63
C ILE A 217 7.09 -15.17 21.99
N ILE A 218 8.17 -14.70 22.60
CA ILE A 218 8.99 -13.62 22.04
C ILE A 218 9.53 -14.02 20.67
N GLN A 219 10.04 -15.25 20.51
CA GLN A 219 10.53 -15.75 19.23
C GLN A 219 9.43 -15.90 18.17
N ILE A 220 8.24 -16.41 18.54
CA ILE A 220 7.11 -16.56 17.63
C ILE A 220 6.64 -15.20 17.11
N ILE A 221 6.46 -14.21 18.01
CA ILE A 221 6.10 -12.84 17.63
C ILE A 221 7.12 -12.28 16.63
N PHE A 222 8.40 -12.56 16.85
CA PHE A 222 9.48 -12.10 15.99
C PHE A 222 9.50 -12.78 14.62
N ILE A 223 9.30 -14.10 14.56
CA ILE A 223 9.21 -14.87 13.30
C ILE A 223 8.00 -14.43 12.49
N THR A 224 6.83 -14.26 13.13
CA THR A 224 5.61 -13.79 12.45
C THR A 224 5.80 -12.38 11.89
N TYR A 225 6.46 -11.48 12.62
CA TYR A 225 6.80 -10.16 12.10
C TYR A 225 7.75 -10.22 10.90
N ALA A 226 8.72 -11.14 10.90
CA ALA A 226 9.65 -11.33 9.80
C ALA A 226 8.99 -11.92 8.53
N GLU A 227 8.02 -12.83 8.72
CA GLU A 227 7.32 -13.48 7.61
C GLU A 227 6.37 -12.52 6.88
N ILE A 228 5.75 -11.58 7.61
CA ILE A 228 4.91 -10.49 7.05
C ILE A 228 5.74 -9.51 6.21
N MET A 229 7.06 -9.45 6.42
CA MET A 229 7.97 -8.56 5.69
C MET A 229 8.59 -9.18 4.43
N ARG A 230 8.33 -10.47 4.14
CA ARG A 230 8.76 -11.06 2.86
C ARG A 230 8.02 -10.37 1.71
N PRO A 231 8.73 -9.88 0.68
CA PRO A 231 8.10 -9.18 -0.43
C PRO A 231 7.17 -10.14 -1.21
N VAL A 232 6.01 -9.62 -1.60
CA VAL A 232 4.98 -10.32 -2.41
C VAL A 232 5.35 -10.34 -3.90
N TYR A 233 6.40 -9.63 -4.30
CA TYR A 233 6.82 -9.54 -5.69
C TYR A 233 7.80 -10.67 -5.99
N GLU A 234 7.31 -11.69 -6.70
CA GLU A 234 8.19 -12.55 -7.50
C GLU A 234 8.91 -11.65 -8.52
N VAL A 235 10.24 -11.68 -8.47
CA VAL A 235 11.11 -11.08 -9.48
C VAL A 235 11.19 -12.01 -10.68
#